data_AF-A9DKR6-F1
#
_entry.id   AF-A9DKR6-F1
#
_cell.length_a   1.000
_cell.length_b   1.000
_cell.length_c   1.000
_cell.angle_alpha   90.00
_cell.angle_beta   90.00
_cell.angle_gamma   90.00
#
_symmetry.space_group_name_H-M   'P 1'
#
loop_
_entity.id
_entity.type
_entity.pdbx_description
1 polymer ?
#
loop_
_entity_poly.entity_id
_entity_poly.type
_entity_poly.pdbx_seq_one_letter_code
_entity_poly.pdbx_strand_id
1 'polypeptide(L)'
;MHKELVLRTFDKARKEVKEATGANMSVTGLSKQISDFLMEECRFQYHEKSLRNKYNLAKKGDTVALKSSVANCLCRYLGYDSYAAFIRKNTSEEITTEISEDVTIAHEAQVERKINKGATMGEKLKIIIQKNKVTLIFSLIFFCTFFKVMNA
;
A
#
# COMPACT_ATOMS: atom_id res chain seq x y z
N MET A 1 10.69 9.24 0.98
CA MET A 1 10.02 8.60 -0.18
C MET A 1 8.49 8.70 -0.17
N HIS A 2 7.78 8.60 0.96
CA HIS A 2 6.31 8.79 0.98
C HIS A 2 5.85 10.17 0.46
N LYS A 3 6.60 11.24 0.79
CA LYS A 3 6.37 12.59 0.27
C LYS A 3 6.31 12.58 -1.26
N GLU A 4 7.35 12.02 -1.88
CA GLU A 4 7.49 11.93 -3.34
C GLU A 4 6.37 11.10 -3.97
N LEU A 5 6.04 9.96 -3.37
CA LEU A 5 4.92 9.13 -3.80
C LEU A 5 3.62 9.92 -3.87
N VAL A 6 3.31 10.71 -2.83
CA VAL A 6 2.10 11.54 -2.80
C VAL A 6 2.13 12.60 -3.88
N LEU A 7 3.25 13.31 -4.06
CA LEU A 7 3.36 14.36 -5.08
C LEU A 7 3.15 13.79 -6.49
N ARG A 8 3.88 12.72 -6.84
CA ARG A 8 3.76 12.06 -8.15
C ARG A 8 2.36 11.52 -8.41
N THR A 9 1.69 10.99 -7.39
CA THR A 9 0.31 10.51 -7.50
C THR A 9 -0.62 11.66 -7.90
N PHE A 10 -0.51 12.81 -7.23
CA PHE A 10 -1.34 13.98 -7.54
C PHE A 10 -1.00 14.58 -8.90
N ASP A 11 0.26 14.53 -9.33
CA ASP A 11 0.68 14.97 -10.65
C ASP A 11 0.12 14.07 -11.76
N LYS A 12 0.14 12.74 -11.55
CA LYS A 12 -0.50 11.78 -12.46
C LYS A 12 -2.00 12.05 -12.57
N ALA A 13 -2.71 12.14 -11.44
CA ALA A 13 -4.13 12.42 -11.41
C ALA A 13 -4.47 13.75 -12.12
N ARG A 14 -3.66 14.79 -11.92
CA ARG A 14 -3.83 16.08 -12.58
C ARG A 14 -3.71 15.97 -14.10
N LYS A 15 -2.73 15.18 -14.59
CA LYS A 15 -2.54 14.95 -16.03
C LYS A 15 -3.72 14.20 -16.62
N GLU A 16 -4.15 13.10 -15.99
CA GLU A 16 -5.31 12.31 -16.44
C GLU A 16 -6.57 13.16 -16.57
N VAL A 17 -6.86 14.00 -15.57
CA VAL A 17 -8.04 14.88 -15.63
C VAL A 17 -7.91 15.95 -16.70
N LYS A 18 -6.71 16.52 -16.85
CA LYS A 18 -6.46 17.54 -17.88
C LYS A 18 -6.58 16.93 -19.28
N GLU A 19 -6.13 15.70 -19.48
CA GLU A 19 -6.27 14.95 -20.73
C GLU A 19 -7.74 14.60 -21.01
N ALA A 20 -8.50 14.20 -20.00
CA ALA A 20 -9.89 13.81 -20.15
C ALA A 20 -10.87 14.99 -20.34
N THR A 21 -10.62 16.13 -19.68
CA THR A 21 -11.58 17.24 -19.60
C THR A 21 -11.08 18.55 -20.21
N GLY A 22 -9.77 18.67 -20.48
CA GLY A 22 -9.14 19.93 -20.88
C GLY A 22 -9.00 20.96 -19.76
N ALA A 23 -9.50 20.69 -18.55
CA ALA A 23 -9.55 21.63 -17.44
C ALA A 23 -8.65 21.22 -16.26
N ASN A 24 -8.25 22.21 -15.45
CA ASN A 24 -7.53 21.97 -14.21
C ASN A 24 -8.50 21.70 -13.06
N MET A 25 -8.35 20.54 -12.42
CA MET A 25 -9.15 20.18 -11.25
C MET A 25 -8.52 20.66 -9.94
N SER A 26 -9.38 20.99 -8.98
CA SER A 26 -8.98 21.38 -7.62
C SER A 26 -8.31 20.21 -6.90
N VAL A 27 -7.47 20.52 -5.90
CA VAL A 27 -6.84 19.48 -5.06
C VAL A 27 -7.89 18.58 -4.39
N THR A 28 -9.03 19.15 -4.01
CA THR A 28 -10.16 18.38 -3.45
C THR A 28 -10.71 17.37 -4.46
N GLY A 29 -10.91 17.78 -5.70
CA GLY A 29 -11.37 16.89 -6.77
C GLY A 29 -10.37 15.77 -7.06
N LEU A 30 -9.08 16.10 -7.19
CA LEU A 30 -8.02 15.11 -7.37
C LEU A 30 -7.95 14.12 -6.20
N SER A 31 -8.10 14.62 -4.97
CA SER A 31 -8.10 13.78 -3.77
C SER A 31 -9.29 12.81 -3.76
N LYS A 32 -10.45 13.25 -4.26
CA LYS A 32 -11.63 12.40 -4.41
C LYS A 32 -11.39 11.32 -5.46
N GLN A 33 -10.92 11.68 -6.66
CA GLN A 33 -10.60 10.71 -7.71
C GLN A 33 -9.63 9.63 -7.23
N ILE A 34 -8.55 10.01 -6.53
CA ILE A 34 -7.59 9.03 -5.99
C ILE A 34 -8.23 8.19 -4.87
N SER A 35 -9.08 8.79 -4.02
CA SER A 35 -9.84 8.07 -2.99
C SER A 35 -10.78 7.03 -3.61
N ASP A 36 -11.47 7.39 -4.69
CA ASP A 36 -12.39 6.52 -5.42
C ASP A 36 -11.61 5.34 -6.03
N PHE A 37 -10.46 5.61 -6.68
CA PHE A 37 -9.55 4.55 -7.15
C PHE A 37 -9.08 3.61 -6.02
N LEU A 38 -8.69 4.16 -4.87
CA LEU A 38 -8.26 3.36 -3.71
C LEU A 38 -9.38 2.42 -3.22
N MET A 39 -10.62 2.87 -3.29
CA MET A 39 -11.77 2.07 -2.91
C MET A 39 -12.09 1.00 -3.98
N GLU A 40 -12.06 1.36 -5.26
CA GLU A 40 -12.44 0.49 -6.37
C GLU A 40 -11.40 -0.62 -6.63
N GLU A 41 -10.13 -0.24 -6.82
CA GLU A 41 -9.05 -1.13 -7.25
C GLU A 41 -8.33 -1.83 -6.10
N CYS A 42 -8.37 -1.22 -4.92
CA CYS A 42 -7.68 -1.70 -3.75
C CYS A 42 -8.60 -2.15 -2.62
N ARG A 43 -9.92 -1.95 -2.76
CA ARG A 43 -10.93 -2.24 -1.71
C ARG A 43 -10.54 -1.62 -0.37
N PHE A 44 -9.91 -0.45 -0.43
CA PHE A 44 -9.35 0.23 0.73
C PHE A 44 -9.97 1.61 0.86
N GLN A 45 -10.81 1.78 1.87
CA GLN A 45 -11.42 3.07 2.16
C GLN A 45 -10.39 4.04 2.73
N TYR A 46 -10.10 5.10 1.98
CA TYR A 46 -9.22 6.17 2.44
C TYR A 46 -9.77 7.54 2.05
N HIS A 47 -10.23 8.29 3.06
CA HIS A 47 -10.92 9.55 2.81
C HIS A 47 -10.07 10.59 2.08
N GLU A 48 -10.68 11.22 1.08
CA GLU A 48 -10.19 12.39 0.34
C GLU A 48 -9.56 13.48 1.24
N LYS A 49 -10.16 13.75 2.42
CA LYS A 49 -9.66 14.75 3.38
C LYS A 49 -8.28 14.38 3.90
N SER A 50 -8.08 13.10 4.23
CA SER A 50 -6.78 12.60 4.67
C SER A 50 -5.76 12.71 3.56
N LEU A 51 -6.13 12.33 2.33
CA LEU A 51 -5.24 12.39 1.18
C LEU A 51 -4.80 13.83 0.85
N ARG A 52 -5.75 14.77 0.83
CA ARG A 52 -5.50 16.21 0.66
C ARG A 52 -4.56 16.76 1.73
N ASN A 53 -4.77 16.38 2.99
CA ASN A 53 -3.90 16.81 4.09
C ASN A 53 -2.46 16.29 3.89
N LYS A 54 -2.29 15.03 3.47
CA LYS A 54 -0.96 14.47 3.16
C LYS A 54 -0.30 15.20 1.99
N TYR A 55 -1.05 15.53 0.95
CA TYR A 55 -0.53 16.32 -0.18
C TYR A 55 -0.09 17.73 0.25
N ASN A 56 -0.88 18.41 1.07
CA ASN A 56 -0.53 19.74 1.57
C ASN A 56 0.74 19.71 2.43
N LEU A 57 0.91 18.69 3.28
CA LEU A 57 2.15 18.46 4.03
C LEU A 57 3.33 18.19 3.08
N ALA A 58 3.12 17.33 2.08
CA ALA A 58 4.14 17.02 1.08
C ALA A 58 4.61 18.30 0.35
N LYS A 59 3.67 19.15 -0.06
CA LYS A 59 3.96 20.40 -0.77
C LYS A 59 4.72 21.41 0.09
N LYS A 60 4.47 21.44 1.41
CA LYS A 60 5.19 22.28 2.37
C LYS A 60 6.61 21.79 2.66
N GLY A 61 6.93 20.56 2.27
CA GLY A 61 8.21 19.94 2.57
C GLY A 61 8.23 19.14 3.87
N ASP A 62 7.10 19.03 4.56
CA ASP A 62 6.98 18.33 5.83
C ASP A 62 7.08 16.81 5.67
N THR A 63 7.36 16.13 6.78
CA THR A 63 7.39 14.66 6.83
C THR A 63 5.99 14.08 6.62
N VAL A 64 5.84 13.27 5.57
CA VAL A 64 4.60 12.58 5.24
C VAL A 64 4.71 11.11 5.61
N ALA A 65 3.85 10.66 6.53
CA ALA A 65 3.67 9.26 6.85
C ALA A 65 2.34 8.72 6.28
N LEU A 66 2.44 7.60 5.56
CA LEU A 66 1.34 6.82 5.02
C LEU A 66 1.31 5.43 5.66
N LYS A 67 0.11 4.84 5.75
CA LYS A 67 -0.02 3.41 6.06
C LYS A 67 0.52 2.60 4.89
N SER A 68 1.15 1.46 5.16
CA SER A 68 1.76 0.60 4.12
C SER A 68 0.77 0.20 3.03
N SER A 69 -0.48 -0.10 3.39
CA SER A 69 -1.55 -0.44 2.43
C SER A 69 -1.84 0.72 1.47
N VAL A 70 -1.90 1.96 1.98
CA VAL A 70 -2.11 3.16 1.16
C VAL A 70 -0.92 3.36 0.24
N ALA A 71 0.30 3.26 0.76
CA ALA A 71 1.51 3.44 -0.04
C ALA A 71 1.55 2.44 -1.20
N ASN A 72 1.28 1.15 -0.95
CA ASN A 72 1.22 0.14 -2.01
C ASN A 72 0.15 0.46 -3.06
N CYS A 73 -1.04 0.89 -2.65
CA CYS A 73 -2.11 1.21 -3.58
C CYS A 73 -1.83 2.47 -4.41
N LEU A 74 -1.20 3.49 -3.83
CA LEU A 74 -0.73 4.65 -4.58
C LEU A 74 0.37 4.27 -5.58
N CYS A 75 1.24 3.31 -5.22
CA CYS A 75 2.20 2.76 -6.17
C CYS A 75 1.51 2.05 -7.34
N ARG A 76 0.46 1.25 -7.07
CA ARG A 76 -0.37 0.64 -8.13
C ARG A 76 -1.04 1.68 -9.02
N TYR A 77 -1.57 2.76 -8.42
CA TYR A 77 -2.11 3.89 -9.17
C TYR A 77 -1.07 4.49 -10.12
N LEU A 78 0.20 4.57 -9.70
CA LEU A 78 1.31 5.03 -10.53
C LEU A 78 1.81 3.99 -11.56
N GLY A 79 1.32 2.76 -11.55
CA GLY A 79 1.75 1.67 -12.44
C GLY A 79 2.89 0.80 -11.90
N TYR A 80 3.14 0.83 -10.59
CA TYR A 80 4.12 -0.02 -9.91
C TYR A 80 3.44 -1.17 -9.17
N ASP A 81 4.10 -2.33 -9.11
CA ASP A 81 3.54 -3.51 -8.41
C ASP A 81 3.42 -3.31 -6.90
N SER A 82 4.39 -2.60 -6.30
CA SER A 82 4.45 -2.40 -4.85
C SER A 82 5.29 -1.18 -4.48
N TYR A 83 5.19 -0.78 -3.22
CA TYR A 83 6.05 0.27 -2.66
C TYR A 83 7.54 -0.10 -2.77
N ALA A 84 7.91 -1.36 -2.59
CA ALA A 84 9.30 -1.80 -2.74
C ALA A 84 9.80 -1.62 -4.19
N ALA A 85 8.97 -1.90 -5.20
CA ALA A 85 9.29 -1.65 -6.60
C ALA A 85 9.48 -0.15 -6.89
N PHE A 86 8.61 0.69 -6.30
CA PHE A 86 8.75 2.14 -6.39
C PHE A 86 10.06 2.64 -5.77
N ILE A 87 10.43 2.17 -4.58
CA ILE A 87 11.71 2.54 -3.94
C ILE A 87 12.89 2.12 -4.82
N ARG A 88 12.93 0.86 -5.27
CA ARG A 88 14.03 0.36 -6.09
C ARG A 88 14.27 1.21 -7.34
N LYS A 89 13.20 1.56 -8.07
CA LYS A 89 13.33 2.36 -9.29
C LYS A 89 13.83 3.78 -8.99
N ASN A 90 13.30 4.42 -7.95
CA ASN A 90 13.61 5.80 -7.63
C ASN A 90 14.93 5.99 -6.86
N THR A 91 15.41 4.96 -6.17
CA THR A 91 16.74 4.98 -5.54
C THR A 91 17.84 4.70 -6.57
N SER A 92 17.58 3.90 -7.61
CA SER A 92 18.53 3.70 -8.71
C SER A 92 18.66 4.93 -9.61
N GLU A 93 17.59 5.71 -9.79
CA GLU A 93 17.62 6.95 -10.60
C GLU A 93 18.41 8.11 -9.95
N GLU A 94 18.74 8.04 -8.64
CA GLU A 94 19.67 8.99 -7.99
C GLU A 94 21.15 8.66 -8.27
N ILE A 95 21.46 7.53 -8.91
CA ILE A 95 22.82 7.09 -9.26
C ILE A 95 22.91 6.86 -10.77
N THR A 96 22.69 7.89 -11.57
CA THR A 96 23.07 7.86 -12.99
C THR A 96 23.46 9.26 -13.46
N THR A 97 24.65 9.68 -13.05
CA THR A 97 25.56 10.36 -13.99
C THR A 97 26.75 9.42 -14.12
N GLU A 98 26.93 8.91 -15.34
CA GLU A 98 28.01 8.03 -15.79
C GLU A 98 27.90 6.55 -15.37
N ILE A 99 27.36 5.72 -16.27
CA ILE A 99 28.15 4.78 -17.09
C ILE A 99 27.19 4.07 -18.07
N SER A 100 27.70 3.90 -19.29
CA SER A 100 27.06 3.51 -20.55
C SER A 100 26.48 2.09 -20.60
N GLU A 101 25.61 1.91 -21.58
CA GLU A 101 25.00 0.69 -22.11
C GLU A 101 25.98 -0.49 -22.24
N ASP A 102 25.61 -1.69 -21.76
CA ASP A 102 25.70 -2.95 -22.53
C ASP A 102 25.02 -4.15 -21.82
N VAL A 103 24.41 -5.03 -22.64
CA VAL A 103 24.14 -6.48 -22.43
C VAL A 103 22.99 -6.97 -21.53
N THR A 104 21.88 -7.24 -22.23
CA THR A 104 21.15 -8.53 -22.39
C THR A 104 20.82 -9.47 -21.22
N ILE A 105 19.60 -9.99 -21.36
CA ILE A 105 18.88 -11.03 -20.61
C ILE A 105 19.66 -12.35 -20.55
N ALA A 106 19.82 -12.94 -19.36
CA ALA A 106 19.60 -14.38 -19.13
C ALA A 106 19.57 -14.76 -17.64
N HIS A 107 18.79 -15.80 -17.41
CA HIS A 107 18.53 -16.61 -16.22
C HIS A 107 19.65 -16.90 -15.21
N GLU A 108 19.18 -17.10 -13.97
CA GLU A 108 19.60 -18.10 -12.97
C GLU A 108 21.10 -18.36 -12.71
N ALA A 109 21.60 -17.92 -11.55
CA ALA A 109 22.01 -18.83 -10.46
C ALA A 109 22.58 -18.05 -9.26
N GLN A 110 21.99 -18.32 -8.10
CA GLN A 110 22.55 -18.33 -6.74
C GLN A 110 23.42 -17.14 -6.27
N VAL A 111 22.81 -16.30 -5.43
CA VAL A 111 23.52 -15.69 -4.28
C VAL A 111 22.64 -15.87 -3.04
N GLU A 112 23.03 -16.80 -2.17
CA GLU A 112 22.54 -16.92 -0.81
C GLU A 112 22.82 -15.63 -0.03
N ARG A 113 21.77 -14.91 0.37
CA ARG A 113 21.84 -14.01 1.52
C ARG A 113 20.64 -14.26 2.43
N LYS A 114 20.98 -14.65 3.66
CA LYS A 114 20.10 -14.92 4.81
C LYS A 114 18.90 -13.97 4.85
N ILE A 115 17.74 -14.50 4.48
CA ILE A 115 16.45 -13.93 4.82
C ILE A 115 16.16 -14.35 6.27
N ASN A 116 16.20 -13.38 7.18
CA ASN A 116 15.58 -13.55 8.49
C ASN A 116 14.09 -13.83 8.26
N LYS A 117 13.69 -15.09 8.50
CA LYS A 117 12.30 -15.56 8.39
C LYS A 117 11.43 -14.73 9.33
N GLY A 118 10.78 -13.71 8.78
CA GLY A 118 9.62 -13.09 9.40
C GLY A 118 8.52 -14.12 9.47
N ALA A 119 8.15 -14.50 10.70
CA ALA A 119 7.18 -15.54 11.03
C ALA A 119 5.97 -15.53 10.09
N THR A 120 5.78 -16.66 9.41
CA THR A 120 4.67 -16.92 8.50
C THR A 120 3.37 -16.89 9.31
N MET A 121 2.25 -16.52 8.70
CA MET A 121 0.95 -16.40 9.40
C MET A 121 0.55 -17.68 10.17
N GLY A 122 1.11 -18.84 9.81
CA GLY A 122 0.93 -20.11 10.55
C GLY A 122 1.59 -20.14 11.93
N GLU A 123 2.72 -19.46 12.14
CA GLU A 123 3.38 -19.39 13.46
C GLU A 123 2.66 -18.42 14.40
N LYS A 124 2.06 -17.34 13.86
CA LYS A 124 1.26 -16.39 14.65
C LYS A 124 -0.01 -17.01 15.22
N LEU A 125 -0.64 -17.96 14.51
CA LEU A 125 -1.77 -18.73 15.05
C LEU A 125 -1.33 -19.61 16.23
N LYS A 126 -0.14 -20.21 16.16
CA LYS A 126 0.39 -21.08 17.23
C LYS A 126 0.66 -20.30 18.53
N ILE A 127 1.13 -19.05 18.43
CA ILE A 127 1.36 -18.16 19.58
C ILE A 127 0.04 -17.79 20.28
N ILE A 128 -1.02 -17.53 19.52
CA ILE A 128 -2.34 -17.17 20.09
C ILE A 128 -2.98 -18.39 20.76
N ILE A 129 -2.90 -19.57 20.15
CA ILE A 129 -3.45 -20.83 20.69
C ILE A 129 -2.73 -21.25 21.99
N GLN A 130 -1.42 -21.01 22.12
CA GLN A 130 -0.69 -21.38 23.33
C GLN A 130 -0.94 -20.44 24.53
N LYS A 131 -1.21 -19.15 24.31
CA LYS A 131 -1.38 -18.19 25.41
C LYS A 131 -2.78 -18.16 26.03
N ASN A 132 -3.84 -18.48 25.27
CA ASN A 132 -5.22 -18.34 25.75
C ASN A 132 -6.08 -19.59 25.45
N LYS A 133 -5.73 -20.75 26.04
CA LYS A 133 -6.56 -21.97 25.96
C LYS A 133 -8.01 -21.74 26.43
N VAL A 134 -8.20 -20.83 27.38
CA VAL A 134 -9.50 -20.50 27.98
C VAL A 134 -10.42 -19.78 26.98
N THR A 135 -9.91 -18.83 26.19
CA THR A 135 -10.72 -18.03 25.25
C THR A 135 -11.33 -18.88 24.14
N LEU A 136 -10.63 -19.92 23.68
CA LEU A 136 -11.14 -20.81 22.63
C LEU A 136 -12.27 -21.72 23.13
N ILE A 137 -12.20 -22.16 24.39
CA ILE A 137 -13.27 -22.93 25.04
C ILE A 137 -14.51 -22.05 25.26
N PHE A 138 -14.33 -20.81 25.72
CA PHE A 138 -15.45 -19.86 25.88
C PHE A 138 -16.16 -19.55 24.56
N SER A 139 -15.42 -19.43 23.45
CA SER A 139 -16.03 -19.24 22.12
C SER A 139 -16.85 -20.43 21.66
N LEU A 140 -16.42 -21.66 21.97
CA LEU A 140 -17.12 -22.89 21.55
C LEU A 140 -18.39 -23.14 22.37
N ILE A 141 -18.37 -22.83 23.66
CA ILE A 141 -19.55 -22.92 24.53
C ILE A 141 -20.62 -21.92 24.11
N PHE A 142 -20.23 -20.67 23.78
CA PHE A 142 -21.17 -19.65 23.32
C PHE A 142 -21.84 -20.02 21.99
N PHE A 143 -21.11 -20.70 21.10
CA PHE A 143 -21.64 -21.14 19.81
C PHE A 143 -22.63 -22.30 19.96
N CYS A 144 -22.36 -23.24 20.88
CA CYS A 144 -23.24 -24.38 21.15
C CYS A 144 -24.56 -23.98 21.84
N THR A 145 -24.53 -22.99 22.74
CA THR A 145 -25.77 -22.51 23.39
C THR A 145 -26.65 -21.75 22.41
N PHE A 146 -26.06 -20.96 21.51
CA PHE A 146 -26.80 -20.19 20.51
C PHE A 146 -27.53 -21.10 19.50
N PHE A 147 -26.87 -22.15 19.03
CA PHE A 147 -27.51 -23.11 18.11
C PHE A 147 -28.61 -23.95 18.76
N LYS A 148 -28.50 -24.24 20.05
CA LYS A 148 -29.52 -25.02 20.76
C LYS A 148 -30.79 -24.20 21.04
N VAL A 149 -30.68 -22.88 21.24
CA VAL A 149 -31.82 -21.97 21.39
C VAL A 149 -32.55 -21.74 20.06
N MET A 150 -31.86 -21.79 18.93
CA MET A 150 -32.47 -21.55 17.62
C MET A 150 -33.21 -22.77 17.04
N ASN A 151 -32.96 -23.97 17.58
CA ASN A 151 -33.54 -25.24 17.14
C ASN A 151 -34.54 -25.85 18.14
N ALA A 152 -34.93 -25.11 19.18
CA ALA A 152 -35.97 -25.47 20.14
C ALA A 152 -37.19 -24.55 19.96
#